data_AF-A0A0S8JZQ8-F1
#
_entry.id   AF-A0A0S8JZQ8-F1
#
_cell.length_a   1.000
_cell.length_b   1.000
_cell.length_c   1.000
_cell.angle_alpha   90.00
_cell.angle_beta   90.00
_cell.angle_gamma   90.00
#
_symmetry.space_group_name_H-M   'P 1'
#
loop_
_entity.id
_entity.type
_entity.pdbx_description
1 polymer ?
#
loop_
_entity_poly.entity_id
_entity_poly.type
_entity_poly.pdbx_seq_one_letter_code
_entity_poly.pdbx_strand_id
1 'polypeptide(L)'
;MELSRLRRKKNVDFVVIGALPLLINGYLQYTALWDIDLLFRDEEEMKEFTNRPKSKMLRIVDYDDALMVSENIASFHSAWTFDKNWFNVDYILQNELFEFYANDITHSAPFNSIMKWKGTAYEISLYMAHPWDIIVDKIISPRTERDISLRVDTSIDIRHIFAIYRFEKDNNAFWRHVTTRARFFCPMPVFKKKFLDLIRKAHELGYEDIKISSTTAQALGI
;
A
#
# COMPACT_ATOMS: atom_id res chain seq x y z
N MET A 1 -5.04 16.56 -2.80
CA MET A 1 -4.57 17.82 -3.41
C MET A 1 -3.15 18.17 -2.97
N GLU A 2 -2.89 18.36 -1.67
CA GLU A 2 -1.56 18.81 -1.21
C GLU A 2 -0.43 17.86 -1.61
N LEU A 3 -0.61 16.55 -1.46
CA LEU A 3 0.36 15.55 -1.94
C LEU A 3 0.62 15.67 -3.46
N SER A 4 -0.41 15.91 -4.26
CA SER A 4 -0.26 16.12 -5.72
C SER A 4 0.53 17.39 -6.05
N ARG A 5 0.38 18.44 -5.25
CA ARG A 5 1.15 19.69 -5.38
C ARG A 5 2.62 19.49 -4.98
N LEU A 6 2.87 18.66 -3.97
CA LEU A 6 4.20 18.42 -3.42
C LEU A 6 5.02 17.44 -4.27
N ARG A 7 4.38 16.57 -5.03
CA ARG A 7 5.03 15.58 -5.91
C ARG A 7 5.95 16.25 -6.94
N ARG A 8 7.15 15.71 -7.14
CA ARG A 8 8.00 16.07 -8.29
C ARG A 8 7.39 15.53 -9.60
N LYS A 9 7.48 16.33 -10.67
CA LYS A 9 6.96 15.93 -11.99
C LYS A 9 7.91 15.04 -12.79
N LYS A 10 9.23 15.17 -12.57
CA LYS A 10 10.27 14.51 -13.37
C LYS A 10 10.74 13.18 -12.78
N ASN A 11 10.74 13.05 -11.45
CA ASN A 11 11.16 11.85 -10.74
C ASN A 11 10.09 11.46 -9.71
N VAL A 12 9.91 10.16 -9.48
CA VAL A 12 9.08 9.66 -8.38
C VAL A 12 9.83 9.89 -7.08
N ASP A 13 9.33 10.83 -6.27
CA ASP A 13 9.85 11.20 -4.95
C ASP A 13 9.22 10.36 -3.83
N PHE A 14 7.94 10.02 -3.98
CA PHE A 14 7.26 9.07 -3.11
C PHE A 14 6.20 8.27 -3.89
N VAL A 15 5.85 7.10 -3.34
CA VAL A 15 4.72 6.29 -3.79
C VAL A 15 3.70 6.21 -2.66
N VAL A 16 2.44 6.48 -2.95
CA VAL A 16 1.34 6.24 -2.00
C VAL A 16 1.07 4.73 -1.95
N ILE A 17 1.21 4.11 -0.78
CA ILE A 17 0.99 2.68 -0.57
C ILE A 17 -0.16 2.43 0.40
N GLY A 18 -0.35 1.18 0.84
CA GLY A 18 -1.30 0.85 1.89
C GLY A 18 -2.77 0.90 1.46
N ALA A 19 -3.62 1.51 2.28
CA ALA A 19 -5.08 1.49 2.12
C ALA A 19 -5.59 2.38 0.98
N LEU A 20 -5.01 3.56 0.79
CA LEU A 20 -5.54 4.59 -0.12
C LEU A 20 -5.62 4.12 -1.59
N PRO A 21 -4.60 3.44 -2.17
CA PRO A 21 -4.71 2.93 -3.54
C PRO A 21 -5.82 1.90 -3.69
N LEU A 22 -6.07 1.07 -2.67
CA LEU A 22 -7.12 0.06 -2.68
C LEU A 22 -8.52 0.69 -2.60
N LEU A 23 -8.70 1.75 -1.81
CA LEU A 23 -9.96 2.51 -1.73
C LEU A 23 -10.30 3.18 -3.05
N ILE A 24 -9.33 3.87 -3.66
CA ILE A 24 -9.55 4.61 -4.91
C ILE A 24 -9.94 3.65 -6.05
N ASN A 25 -9.39 2.43 -6.05
CA ASN A 25 -9.70 1.40 -7.03
C ASN A 25 -10.90 0.51 -6.64
N GLY A 26 -11.62 0.83 -5.55
CA GLY A 26 -12.86 0.15 -5.17
C GLY A 26 -12.71 -1.23 -4.52
N TYR A 27 -11.49 -1.64 -4.16
CA TYR A 27 -11.25 -2.91 -3.45
C TYR A 27 -11.67 -2.86 -1.98
N LEU A 28 -11.56 -1.68 -1.37
CA LEU A 28 -11.93 -1.46 0.02
C LEU A 28 -13.12 -0.51 0.11
N GLN A 29 -13.92 -0.74 1.13
CA GLN A 29 -14.91 0.21 1.62
C GLN A 29 -14.58 0.48 3.08
N TYR A 30 -14.24 1.73 3.38
CA TYR A 30 -14.01 2.18 4.74
C TYR A 30 -15.00 3.29 5.09
N THR A 31 -15.47 3.26 6.35
CA THR A 31 -16.23 4.37 6.93
C THR A 31 -15.33 5.57 7.22
N ALA A 32 -14.04 5.32 7.50
CA ALA A 32 -13.00 6.32 7.70
C ALA A 32 -11.63 5.78 7.24
N LEU A 33 -10.86 6.61 6.53
CA LEU A 33 -9.44 6.37 6.26
C LEU A 33 -8.65 7.11 7.36
N TRP A 34 -7.87 6.37 8.12
CA TRP A 34 -7.19 6.90 9.31
C TRP A 34 -5.79 7.45 9.01
N ASP A 35 -5.12 6.88 8.02
CA ASP A 35 -3.73 7.14 7.68
C ASP A 35 -3.49 7.17 6.16
N ILE A 36 -2.38 7.77 5.76
CA ILE A 36 -1.85 7.73 4.39
C ILE A 36 -0.37 7.36 4.49
N ASP A 37 -0.02 6.23 3.87
CA ASP A 37 1.35 5.76 3.80
C ASP A 37 2.08 6.36 2.58
N LEU A 38 3.16 7.09 2.82
CA LEU A 38 4.05 7.64 1.81
C LEU A 38 5.38 6.89 1.84
N LEU A 39 5.64 6.07 0.83
CA LEU A 39 6.89 5.35 0.69
C LEU A 39 7.91 6.20 -0.06
N PHE A 40 9.03 6.49 0.61
CA PHE A 40 10.17 7.23 0.06
C PHE A 40 11.31 6.27 -0.27
N ARG A 41 12.15 6.68 -1.22
CA ARG A 41 13.35 5.92 -1.62
C ARG A 41 14.38 5.87 -0.50
N ASP A 42 14.67 7.04 0.06
CA ASP A 42 15.71 7.26 1.03
C ASP A 42 15.38 8.48 1.91
N GLU A 43 16.16 8.65 2.98
CA GLU A 43 15.97 9.72 3.96
C GLU A 43 16.19 11.11 3.36
N GLU A 44 17.01 11.24 2.31
CA GLU A 44 17.27 12.51 1.64
C GLU A 44 16.02 12.99 0.90
N GLU A 45 15.39 12.11 0.11
CA GLU A 45 14.14 12.41 -0.59
C GLU A 45 12.99 12.71 0.39
N MET A 46 12.92 11.99 1.51
CA MET A 46 11.96 12.29 2.59
C MET A 46 12.21 13.68 3.19
N LYS A 47 13.46 14.00 3.55
CA LYS A 47 13.84 15.32 4.10
C LYS A 47 13.57 16.45 3.12
N GLU A 48 13.82 16.25 1.83
CA GLU A 48 13.46 17.29 0.86
C GLU A 48 11.94 17.46 0.80
N PHE A 49 11.18 16.35 0.76
CA PHE A 49 9.72 16.41 0.77
C PHE A 49 9.18 17.14 2.01
N THR A 50 9.68 16.87 3.22
CA THR A 50 9.23 17.53 4.44
C THR A 50 9.54 19.03 4.41
N ASN A 51 10.72 19.41 3.94
CA ASN A 51 11.16 20.81 3.85
C ASN A 51 10.51 21.62 2.71
N ARG A 52 9.87 20.98 1.72
CA ARG A 52 9.19 21.71 0.64
C ARG A 52 8.08 22.63 1.17
N PRO A 53 7.94 23.86 0.64
CA PRO A 53 6.90 24.79 1.07
C PRO A 53 5.50 24.17 1.00
N LYS A 54 4.86 24.07 2.16
CA LYS A 54 3.50 23.56 2.35
C LYS A 54 2.45 24.66 2.15
N SER A 55 1.20 24.28 1.89
CA SER A 55 0.10 25.24 1.82
C SER A 55 -0.05 25.97 3.17
N LYS A 56 -0.32 27.29 3.15
CA LYS A 56 -0.43 28.11 4.39
C LYS A 56 -1.48 27.62 5.39
N MET A 57 -2.49 26.91 4.91
CA MET A 57 -3.57 26.34 5.74
C MET A 57 -3.23 24.95 6.28
N LEU A 58 -2.18 24.30 5.77
CA LEU A 58 -1.75 22.99 6.26
C LEU A 58 -1.03 23.19 7.59
N ARG A 59 -1.49 22.47 8.61
CA ARG A 59 -0.78 22.28 9.87
C ARG A 59 -0.30 20.84 9.94
N ILE A 60 0.94 20.64 10.35
CA ILE A 60 1.56 19.34 10.55
C ILE A 60 2.04 19.28 12.00
N VAL A 61 1.78 18.16 12.66
CA VAL A 61 2.34 17.82 13.97
C VAL A 61 3.08 16.50 13.82
N ASP A 62 4.34 16.48 14.19
CA ASP A 62 5.15 15.26 14.17
C ASP A 62 4.94 14.52 15.49
N TYR A 63 4.70 13.21 15.42
CA TYR A 63 4.55 12.37 16.61
C TYR A 63 5.91 11.87 17.11
N ASP A 64 6.86 11.68 16.19
CA ASP A 64 8.19 11.19 16.49
C ASP A 64 9.21 12.34 16.52
N ASP A 65 10.12 12.31 17.50
CA ASP A 65 11.25 13.25 17.55
C ASP A 65 12.33 12.94 16.49
N ALA A 66 12.34 11.69 15.98
CA ALA A 66 13.30 11.20 15.00
C ALA A 66 12.73 10.03 14.19
N LEU A 67 13.41 9.67 13.10
CA LEU A 67 13.06 8.50 12.31
C LEU A 67 13.15 7.22 13.17
N MET A 68 12.04 6.49 13.26
CA MET A 68 11.95 5.23 13.99
C MET A 68 12.50 4.10 13.11
N VAL A 69 13.69 3.60 13.44
CA VAL A 69 14.40 2.58 12.64
C VAL A 69 14.26 1.19 13.26
N SER A 70 13.88 0.21 12.45
CA SER A 70 13.91 -1.21 12.76
C SER A 70 14.72 -1.97 11.72
N GLU A 71 14.89 -3.28 11.88
CA GLU A 71 15.73 -4.13 11.01
C GLU A 71 15.37 -4.02 9.52
N ASN A 72 14.09 -3.86 9.18
CA ASN A 72 13.59 -3.95 7.80
C ASN A 72 12.84 -2.70 7.30
N ILE A 73 12.57 -1.74 8.19
CA ILE A 73 11.77 -0.55 7.89
C ILE A 73 12.18 0.58 8.80
N ALA A 74 12.24 1.78 8.24
CA ALA A 74 12.27 3.01 9.01
C ALA A 74 11.00 3.83 8.71
N SER A 75 10.46 4.50 9.73
CA SER A 75 9.19 5.21 9.61
C SER A 75 9.18 6.48 10.45
N PHE A 76 8.45 7.48 9.99
CA PHE A 76 8.22 8.74 10.70
C PHE A 76 6.74 9.09 10.62
N HIS A 77 6.09 9.26 11.78
CA HIS A 77 4.65 9.42 11.86
C HIS A 77 4.28 10.88 12.13
N SER A 78 3.29 11.36 11.40
CA SER A 78 2.81 12.74 11.53
C SER A 78 1.29 12.84 11.42
N ALA A 79 0.73 13.95 11.90
CA ALA A 79 -0.67 14.31 11.78
C ALA A 79 -0.79 15.56 10.91
N TRP A 80 -1.64 15.51 9.89
CA TRP A 80 -1.89 16.63 8.99
C TRP A 80 -3.33 17.14 9.17
N THR A 81 -3.52 18.46 9.07
CA THR A 81 -4.87 19.05 9.03
C THR A 81 -4.93 20.32 8.20
N PHE A 82 -6.05 20.52 7.50
CA PHE A 82 -6.42 21.78 6.85
C PHE A 82 -7.56 22.50 7.58
N ASP A 83 -8.21 21.83 8.53
CA ASP A 83 -9.36 22.33 9.28
C ASP A 83 -9.37 21.79 10.72
N LYS A 84 -10.51 21.29 11.22
CA LYS A 84 -10.64 20.68 12.55
C LYS A 84 -10.40 19.18 12.54
N ASN A 85 -10.34 18.55 11.36
CA ASN A 85 -10.16 17.12 11.19
C ASN A 85 -8.68 16.81 10.94
N TRP A 86 -8.12 15.93 11.76
CA TRP A 86 -6.76 15.44 11.61
C TRP A 86 -6.75 14.09 10.91
N PHE A 87 -5.73 13.84 10.10
CA PHE A 87 -5.47 12.54 9.50
C PHE A 87 -3.98 12.22 9.63
N ASN A 88 -3.65 10.94 9.82
CA ASN A 88 -2.26 10.53 9.94
C ASN A 88 -1.60 10.45 8.56
N VAL A 89 -0.31 10.78 8.51
CA VAL A 89 0.54 10.60 7.34
C VAL A 89 1.84 10.00 7.81
N ASP A 90 2.10 8.78 7.34
CA ASP A 90 3.26 8.00 7.73
C ASP A 90 4.26 8.04 6.60
N TYR A 91 5.48 8.51 6.90
CA TYR A 91 6.59 8.48 5.96
C TYR A 91 7.35 7.18 6.18
N ILE A 92 7.40 6.34 5.16
CA ILE A 92 7.99 5.02 5.22
C ILE A 92 9.26 5.01 4.37
N LEU A 93 10.32 4.44 4.92
CA LEU A 93 11.62 4.25 4.27
C LEU A 93 11.94 2.76 4.24
N GLN A 94 11.86 2.20 3.03
CA GLN A 94 12.19 0.81 2.74
C GLN A 94 12.61 0.70 1.28
N ASN A 95 13.92 0.76 1.00
CA ASN A 95 14.43 0.92 -0.36
C ASN A 95 13.99 -0.21 -1.30
N GLU A 96 14.10 -1.47 -0.89
CA GLU A 96 13.68 -2.62 -1.72
C GLU A 96 12.19 -2.56 -2.08
N LEU A 97 11.34 -2.13 -1.14
CA LEU A 97 9.91 -1.95 -1.39
C LEU A 97 9.65 -0.75 -2.30
N PHE A 98 10.42 0.33 -2.17
CA PHE A 98 10.33 1.48 -3.07
C PHE A 98 10.70 1.07 -4.49
N GLU A 99 11.82 0.36 -4.67
CA GLU A 99 12.24 -0.16 -5.97
C GLU A 99 11.21 -1.10 -6.58
N PHE A 100 10.59 -1.97 -5.77
CA PHE A 100 9.49 -2.82 -6.19
C PHE A 100 8.38 -1.98 -6.82
N TYR A 101 7.76 -1.06 -6.08
CA TYR A 101 6.66 -0.26 -6.61
C TYR A 101 7.08 0.72 -7.72
N ALA A 102 8.25 1.33 -7.60
CA ALA A 102 8.74 2.32 -8.55
C ALA A 102 9.09 1.71 -9.92
N ASN A 103 9.49 0.44 -10.00
CA ASN A 103 9.83 -0.21 -11.27
C ASN A 103 8.65 -0.19 -12.26
N ASP A 104 7.44 -0.48 -11.77
CA ASP A 104 6.23 -0.44 -12.61
C ASP A 104 5.74 1.01 -12.83
N ILE A 105 5.85 1.85 -11.80
CA ILE A 105 5.37 3.24 -11.83
C ILE A 105 6.24 4.14 -12.70
N THR A 106 7.56 3.94 -12.78
CA THR A 106 8.45 4.72 -13.66
C THR A 106 8.10 4.58 -15.14
N HIS A 107 7.43 3.48 -15.50
CA HIS A 107 6.90 3.23 -16.84
C HIS A 107 5.39 3.56 -16.96
N SER A 108 4.71 3.86 -15.84
CA SER A 108 3.27 4.08 -15.76
C SER A 108 2.94 5.54 -15.45
N ALA A 109 1.88 6.06 -16.07
CA ALA A 109 1.41 7.41 -15.74
C ALA A 109 0.91 7.47 -14.29
N PRO A 110 1.06 8.61 -13.60
CA PRO A 110 0.44 8.78 -12.29
C PRO A 110 -1.07 8.63 -12.39
N PHE A 111 -1.71 8.18 -11.32
CA PHE A 111 -3.15 8.20 -11.21
C PHE A 111 -3.63 9.65 -11.30
N ASN A 112 -4.51 9.92 -12.28
CA ASN A 112 -5.09 11.24 -12.50
C ASN A 112 -6.61 11.15 -12.34
N SER A 113 -7.17 12.00 -11.48
CA SER A 113 -8.62 12.09 -11.29
C SER A 113 -9.04 13.51 -10.93
N ILE A 114 -10.28 13.86 -11.24
CA ILE A 114 -10.89 15.13 -10.84
C ILE A 114 -11.89 14.84 -9.72
N MET A 115 -11.58 15.33 -8.53
CA MET A 115 -12.48 15.24 -7.37
C MET A 115 -13.24 16.55 -7.20
N LYS A 116 -14.58 16.49 -7.12
CA LYS A 116 -15.41 17.66 -6.82
C LYS A 116 -15.73 17.69 -5.32
N TRP A 117 -15.41 18.78 -4.65
CA TRP A 117 -15.76 19.00 -3.26
C TRP A 117 -16.30 20.41 -3.06
N LYS A 118 -17.51 20.52 -2.48
CA LYS A 118 -18.22 21.80 -2.26
C LYS A 118 -18.27 22.70 -3.51
N GLY A 119 -18.47 22.12 -4.69
CA GLY A 119 -18.55 22.83 -5.96
C GLY A 119 -17.19 23.16 -6.61
N THR A 120 -16.08 22.95 -5.92
CA THR A 120 -14.73 23.14 -6.46
C THR A 120 -14.19 21.84 -7.03
N ALA A 121 -13.62 21.89 -8.24
CA ALA A 121 -12.91 20.77 -8.84
C ALA A 121 -11.44 20.78 -8.42
N TYR A 122 -10.94 19.63 -7.99
CA TYR A 122 -9.57 19.41 -7.58
C TYR A 122 -8.94 18.33 -8.44
N GLU A 123 -7.83 18.67 -9.09
CA GLU A 123 -7.04 17.70 -9.83
C GLU A 123 -6.13 16.93 -8.86
N ILE A 124 -6.29 15.61 -8.86
CA ILE A 124 -5.46 14.68 -8.12
C ILE A 124 -4.53 14.03 -9.12
N SER A 125 -3.23 14.16 -8.89
CA SER A 125 -2.18 13.45 -9.64
C SER A 125 -1.22 12.84 -8.63
N LEU A 126 -1.18 11.52 -8.51
CA LEU A 126 -0.37 10.80 -7.51
C LEU A 126 0.24 9.54 -8.11
N TYR A 127 1.48 9.24 -7.72
CA TYR A 127 2.05 7.91 -7.92
C TYR A 127 1.56 7.02 -6.79
N MET A 128 0.89 5.92 -7.12
CA MET A 128 0.26 5.02 -6.17
C MET A 128 0.63 3.60 -6.51
N ALA A 129 0.79 2.75 -5.49
CA ALA A 129 0.99 1.34 -5.69
C ALA A 129 -0.19 0.72 -6.45
N HIS A 130 0.12 -0.14 -7.42
CA HIS A 130 -0.90 -0.92 -8.10
C HIS A 130 -1.56 -1.87 -7.09
N PRO A 131 -2.90 -2.01 -7.02
CA PRO A 131 -3.56 -2.92 -6.08
C PRO A 131 -3.01 -4.35 -6.10
N TRP A 132 -2.67 -4.86 -7.30
CA TRP A 132 -2.10 -6.19 -7.46
C TRP A 132 -0.64 -6.33 -6.98
N ASP A 133 0.10 -5.23 -6.86
CA ASP A 133 1.42 -5.24 -6.23
C ASP A 133 1.29 -5.24 -4.70
N ILE A 134 0.28 -4.54 -4.16
CA ILE A 134 0.02 -4.48 -2.71
C ILE A 134 -0.25 -5.87 -2.13
N ILE A 135 -0.98 -6.74 -2.84
CA ILE A 135 -1.19 -8.11 -2.37
C ILE A 135 0.12 -8.91 -2.32
N VAL A 136 1.04 -8.69 -3.28
CA VAL A 136 2.34 -9.37 -3.30
C VAL A 136 3.16 -8.98 -2.08
N ASP A 137 3.36 -7.67 -1.88
CA ASP A 137 4.07 -7.08 -0.74
C ASP A 137 3.51 -7.60 0.60
N LYS A 138 2.19 -7.57 0.76
CA LYS A 138 1.58 -8.03 2.02
C LYS A 138 1.71 -9.52 2.25
N ILE A 139 1.63 -10.37 1.22
CA ILE A 139 1.82 -11.82 1.40
C ILE A 139 3.23 -12.16 1.85
N ILE A 140 4.24 -11.49 1.31
CA ILE A 140 5.65 -11.77 1.65
C ILE A 140 6.06 -11.18 3.00
N SER A 141 5.39 -10.10 3.42
CA SER A 141 5.75 -9.31 4.61
C SER A 141 5.90 -10.18 5.86
N PRO A 142 6.99 -10.03 6.62
CA PRO A 142 7.16 -10.68 7.92
C PRO A 142 6.03 -10.34 8.91
N ARG A 143 5.41 -9.16 8.75
CA ARG A 143 4.25 -8.75 9.57
C ARG A 143 3.07 -9.69 9.37
N THR A 144 2.75 -10.06 8.13
CA THR A 144 1.65 -10.99 7.83
C THR A 144 1.94 -12.37 8.41
N GLU A 145 3.16 -12.86 8.31
CA GLU A 145 3.56 -14.15 8.90
C GLU A 145 3.41 -14.16 10.42
N ARG A 146 3.84 -13.07 11.07
CA ARG A 146 3.65 -12.87 12.51
C ARG A 146 2.17 -12.79 12.89
N ASP A 147 1.37 -12.02 12.15
CA ASP A 147 -0.05 -11.82 12.44
C ASP A 147 -0.85 -13.12 12.26
N ILE A 148 -0.51 -13.95 11.26
CA ILE A 148 -1.04 -15.32 11.13
C ILE A 148 -0.66 -16.17 12.34
N SER A 149 0.61 -16.13 12.75
CA SER A 149 1.13 -16.94 13.87
C SER A 149 0.48 -16.57 15.20
N LEU A 150 0.23 -15.27 15.41
CA LEU A 150 -0.43 -14.72 16.60
C LEU A 150 -1.96 -14.76 16.51
N ARG A 151 -2.54 -15.17 15.37
CA ARG A 151 -3.99 -15.19 15.11
C ARG A 151 -4.64 -13.83 15.31
N VAL A 152 -4.02 -12.78 14.79
CA VAL A 152 -4.56 -11.41 14.85
C VAL A 152 -5.72 -11.28 13.87
N ASP A 153 -6.94 -11.40 14.36
CA ASP A 153 -8.20 -11.28 13.61
C ASP A 153 -8.44 -9.86 13.06
N THR A 154 -7.75 -8.86 13.60
CA THR A 154 -7.81 -7.45 13.20
C THR A 154 -6.67 -7.01 12.27
N SER A 155 -5.89 -7.94 11.73
CA SER A 155 -4.75 -7.59 10.86
C SER A 155 -5.20 -6.88 9.58
N ILE A 156 -4.79 -5.63 9.44
CA ILE A 156 -5.07 -4.78 8.27
C ILE A 156 -4.46 -5.37 7.00
N ASP A 157 -3.27 -5.96 7.09
CA ASP A 157 -2.58 -6.53 5.94
C ASP A 157 -3.33 -7.73 5.39
N ILE A 158 -3.76 -8.63 6.27
CA ILE A 158 -4.59 -9.79 5.93
C ILE A 158 -5.92 -9.34 5.31
N ARG A 159 -6.56 -8.31 5.88
CA ARG A 159 -7.78 -7.72 5.32
C ARG A 159 -7.59 -7.22 3.91
N HIS A 160 -6.50 -6.50 3.64
CA HIS A 160 -6.19 -5.99 2.31
C HIS A 160 -5.95 -7.14 1.31
N ILE A 161 -5.19 -8.17 1.72
CA ILE A 161 -4.95 -9.36 0.89
C ILE A 161 -6.28 -10.01 0.50
N PHE A 162 -7.16 -10.29 1.47
CA PHE A 162 -8.44 -10.96 1.19
C PHE A 162 -9.43 -10.08 0.44
N ALA A 163 -9.41 -8.76 0.65
CA ALA A 163 -10.19 -7.85 -0.17
C ALA A 163 -9.80 -7.98 -1.65
N ILE A 164 -8.52 -7.82 -1.98
CA ILE A 164 -8.01 -7.95 -3.36
C ILE A 164 -8.32 -9.35 -3.93
N TYR A 165 -8.02 -10.40 -3.16
CA TYR A 165 -8.23 -11.77 -3.59
C TYR A 165 -9.70 -12.06 -3.92
N ARG A 166 -10.66 -11.58 -3.12
CA ARG A 166 -12.09 -11.81 -3.39
C ARG A 166 -12.53 -11.27 -4.75
N PHE A 167 -12.01 -10.11 -5.16
CA PHE A 167 -12.32 -9.52 -6.46
C PHE A 167 -11.60 -10.21 -7.62
N GLU A 168 -10.35 -10.63 -7.41
CA GLU A 168 -9.44 -10.97 -8.50
C GLU A 168 -9.10 -12.46 -8.63
N LYS A 169 -9.53 -13.31 -7.68
CA LYS A 169 -9.17 -14.73 -7.65
C LYS A 169 -9.43 -15.48 -8.96
N ASP A 170 -10.42 -15.06 -9.76
CA ASP A 170 -10.80 -15.70 -11.02
C ASP A 170 -10.16 -15.03 -12.25
N ASN A 171 -9.37 -13.97 -12.07
CA ASN A 171 -8.74 -13.19 -13.13
C ASN A 171 -7.33 -13.72 -13.49
N ASN A 172 -7.17 -14.22 -14.73
CA ASN A 172 -5.89 -14.72 -15.23
C ASN A 172 -4.81 -13.63 -15.36
N ALA A 173 -5.18 -12.39 -15.72
CA ALA A 173 -4.22 -11.30 -15.85
C ALA A 173 -3.64 -10.91 -14.49
N PHE A 174 -4.50 -10.87 -13.46
CA PHE A 174 -4.10 -10.68 -12.07
C PHE A 174 -3.07 -11.71 -11.63
N TRP A 175 -3.34 -13.01 -11.81
CA TRP A 175 -2.39 -14.04 -11.39
C TRP A 175 -1.07 -14.02 -12.16
N ARG A 176 -1.12 -13.71 -13.46
CA ARG A 176 0.10 -13.52 -14.26
C ARG A 176 0.94 -12.37 -13.71
N HIS A 177 0.30 -11.26 -13.33
CA HIS A 177 0.95 -10.12 -12.69
C HIS A 177 1.55 -10.53 -11.35
N VAL A 178 0.74 -11.04 -10.42
CA VAL A 178 1.15 -11.45 -9.06
C VAL A 178 2.32 -12.43 -9.09
N THR A 179 2.24 -13.48 -9.90
CA THR A 179 3.33 -14.48 -9.99
C THR A 179 4.59 -13.92 -10.65
N THR A 180 4.48 -12.93 -11.54
CA THR A 180 5.64 -12.25 -12.10
C THR A 180 6.30 -11.35 -11.06
N ARG A 181 5.50 -10.56 -10.37
CA ARG A 181 5.95 -9.55 -9.40
C ARG A 181 6.48 -10.17 -8.12
N ALA A 182 5.90 -11.27 -7.64
CA ALA A 182 6.40 -12.01 -6.48
C ALA A 182 7.85 -12.48 -6.61
N ARG A 183 8.32 -12.74 -7.84
CA ARG A 183 9.72 -13.13 -8.10
C ARG A 183 10.73 -12.04 -7.78
N PHE A 184 10.29 -10.78 -7.65
CA PHE A 184 11.15 -9.69 -7.20
C PHE A 184 11.68 -9.95 -5.79
N PHE A 185 10.83 -10.48 -4.91
CA PHE A 185 11.17 -10.67 -3.50
C PHE A 185 11.60 -12.08 -3.14
N CYS A 186 11.01 -13.11 -3.78
CA CYS A 186 11.32 -14.49 -3.42
C CYS A 186 11.06 -15.50 -4.54
N PRO A 187 11.66 -16.71 -4.47
CA PRO A 187 11.32 -17.80 -5.36
C PRO A 187 9.83 -18.17 -5.27
N MET A 188 9.21 -18.51 -6.40
CA MET A 188 7.79 -18.86 -6.45
C MET A 188 7.33 -19.93 -5.44
N PRO A 189 8.11 -20.99 -5.13
CA PRO A 189 7.73 -21.94 -4.09
C PRO A 189 7.53 -21.30 -2.71
N VAL A 190 8.32 -20.26 -2.37
CA VAL A 190 8.21 -19.53 -1.10
C VAL A 190 6.93 -18.69 -1.08
N PHE A 191 6.69 -17.90 -2.13
CA PHE A 191 5.46 -17.12 -2.27
C PHE A 191 4.22 -18.02 -2.18
N LYS A 192 4.22 -19.12 -2.94
CA LYS A 192 3.15 -20.12 -2.95
C LYS A 192 2.89 -20.67 -1.55
N LYS A 193 3.94 -21.04 -0.81
CA LYS A 193 3.81 -21.53 0.57
C LYS A 193 3.14 -20.49 1.46
N LYS A 194 3.65 -19.25 1.48
CA LYS A 194 3.09 -18.14 2.28
C LYS A 194 1.63 -17.87 1.95
N PHE A 195 1.29 -17.81 0.66
CA PHE A 195 -0.09 -17.61 0.22
C PHE A 195 -1.02 -18.77 0.65
N LEU A 196 -0.59 -20.02 0.47
CA LEU A 196 -1.38 -21.18 0.86
C LEU A 196 -1.59 -21.26 2.38
N ASP A 197 -0.57 -20.93 3.15
CA ASP A 197 -0.66 -20.92 4.62
C ASP A 197 -1.66 -19.85 5.08
N LEU A 198 -1.67 -18.67 4.46
CA LEU A 198 -2.68 -17.65 4.69
C LEU A 198 -4.10 -18.14 4.35
N ILE A 199 -4.31 -18.73 3.17
CA ILE A 199 -5.64 -19.21 2.75
C ILE A 199 -6.15 -20.32 3.68
N ARG A 200 -5.29 -21.24 4.11
CA ARG A 200 -5.64 -22.30 5.08
C ARG A 200 -6.09 -21.73 6.42
N LYS A 201 -5.58 -20.57 6.80
CA LYS A 201 -5.90 -19.89 8.06
C LYS A 201 -7.04 -18.89 7.95
N ALA A 202 -7.60 -18.66 6.75
CA ALA A 202 -8.64 -17.66 6.53
C ALA A 202 -9.84 -17.79 7.50
N HIS A 203 -10.35 -19.02 7.70
CA HIS A 203 -11.46 -19.26 8.63
C HIS A 203 -11.09 -18.94 10.09
N GLU A 204 -9.89 -19.33 10.55
CA GLU A 204 -9.40 -19.03 11.90
C GLU A 204 -9.23 -17.52 12.13
N LEU A 205 -9.06 -16.75 11.06
CA LEU A 205 -8.89 -15.30 11.06
C LEU A 205 -10.21 -14.55 10.83
N GLY A 206 -11.36 -15.24 10.85
CA GLY A 206 -12.69 -14.62 10.69
C GLY A 206 -13.12 -14.36 9.24
N TYR A 207 -12.40 -14.91 8.25
CA TYR A 207 -12.74 -14.78 6.84
C TYR A 207 -13.44 -16.03 6.33
N GLU A 208 -14.75 -16.08 6.60
CA GLU A 208 -15.64 -17.07 6.01
C GLU A 208 -15.66 -16.89 4.47
N ASP A 209 -15.79 -18.01 3.74
CA ASP A 209 -15.89 -18.08 2.28
C ASP A 209 -14.64 -17.79 1.42
N ILE A 210 -13.45 -17.67 2.02
CA ILE A 210 -12.22 -17.66 1.22
C ILE A 210 -11.89 -19.08 0.75
N LYS A 211 -11.97 -19.31 -0.56
CA LYS A 211 -11.61 -20.59 -1.20
C LYS A 211 -10.67 -20.35 -2.37
N ILE A 212 -9.77 -21.31 -2.58
CA ILE A 212 -8.91 -21.35 -3.76
C ILE A 212 -9.78 -21.55 -5.00
N SER A 213 -9.78 -20.60 -5.92
CA SER A 213 -10.43 -20.77 -7.23
C SER A 213 -9.63 -21.70 -8.13
N SER A 214 -10.28 -22.27 -9.15
CA SER A 214 -9.59 -23.04 -10.20
C SER A 214 -8.51 -22.22 -10.90
N THR A 215 -8.77 -20.93 -11.15
CA THR A 215 -7.78 -20.01 -11.74
C THR A 215 -6.57 -19.82 -10.83
N THR A 216 -6.80 -19.64 -9.51
CA THR A 216 -5.72 -19.57 -8.52
C THR A 216 -4.91 -20.88 -8.53
N ALA A 217 -5.61 -22.01 -8.58
CA ALA A 217 -5.00 -23.33 -8.54
C ALA A 217 -4.08 -23.57 -9.75
N GLN A 218 -4.59 -23.26 -10.95
CA GLN A 218 -3.83 -23.33 -12.19
C GLN A 218 -2.61 -22.39 -12.15
N ALA A 219 -2.78 -21.14 -11.74
CA ALA A 219 -1.71 -20.15 -11.72
C ALA A 219 -0.56 -20.53 -10.76
N LEU A 220 -0.88 -21.19 -9.64
CA LEU A 220 0.10 -21.60 -8.64
C LEU A 220 0.54 -23.07 -8.76
N GLY A 221 -0.03 -23.81 -9.72
CA GLY A 221 0.24 -25.24 -9.93
C GLY A 221 -0.07 -26.09 -8.68
N ILE A 222 -1.29 -25.96 -8.15
CA ILE A 222 -1.82 -26.74 -7.01
C ILE A 222 -3.04 -27.54 -7.41
#